data_AF-A0A8S1MLV8-F1
#
_entry.id   AF-A0A8S1MLV8-F1
#
_cell.length_a   1.000
_cell.length_b   1.000
_cell.length_c   1.000
_cell.angle_alpha   90.00
_cell.angle_beta   90.00
_cell.angle_gamma   90.00
#
_symmetry.space_group_name_H-M   'P 1'
#
loop_
_entity.id
_entity.type
_entity.pdbx_description
1 polymer ?
#
loop_
_entity_poly.entity_id
_entity_poly.type
_entity_poly.pdbx_seq_one_letter_code
_entity_poly.pdbx_strand_id
1 'polypeptide(L)'
;MNTPKNQLETLFDIFTTILKVDEEIFTQIIDILRKENIPDIIEHFSKEINQKYLRSSIIKLKNVSNENEVNKLEDIGNDIKVILNTLKKIKDNDINLQNFSSEQYLEFKKVIMSKIKENQKLRSFLKFLVHLTSVDKQFIVCGSNSLHLLVEINVDLKNQCFENIKIKNTSLIGGNFFRCNLSGSVFENVDISGVNLNGAILFNCNWEQIKVDELNYLQGHKGSISQVCFSPDGTTLASGGGSIFGDGDCSIRLWDVKTGQQKAKLNGHFNGVLSVCFSSDGTTLASGGHDNSIRLWDVKTQNNQKQIEYLVYENQALDR
;
A
#
# COMPACT_ATOMS: atom_id res chain seq x y z
N MET A 1 -24.96 19.73 14.08
CA MET A 1 -23.64 19.09 14.04
C MET A 1 -23.74 17.77 14.79
N ASN A 2 -23.49 16.64 14.13
CA ASN A 2 -23.40 15.36 14.84
C ASN A 2 -22.18 15.39 15.76
N THR A 3 -22.34 14.94 17.01
CA THR A 3 -21.20 14.82 17.92
C THR A 3 -20.28 13.68 17.44
N PRO A 4 -18.97 13.70 17.77
CA PRO A 4 -18.05 12.61 17.46
C PRO A 4 -18.55 11.23 17.95
N LYS A 5 -19.30 11.22 19.04
CA LYS A 5 -19.95 10.02 19.59
C LYS A 5 -21.03 9.46 18.65
N ASN A 6 -21.91 10.30 18.12
CA ASN A 6 -22.96 9.88 17.17
C ASN A 6 -22.36 9.33 15.86
N GLN A 7 -21.23 9.89 15.43
CA GLN A 7 -20.52 9.42 14.24
C GLN A 7 -19.93 8.02 14.44
N LEU A 8 -19.38 7.75 15.63
CA LEU A 8 -18.81 6.46 15.98
C LEU A 8 -19.90 5.37 16.07
N GLU A 9 -21.04 5.71 16.68
CA GLU A 9 -22.21 4.82 16.75
C GLU A 9 -22.72 4.47 15.35
N THR A 10 -22.82 5.47 14.46
CA THR A 10 -23.29 5.23 13.09
C THR A 10 -22.31 4.36 12.29
N LEU A 11 -21.00 4.61 12.41
CA LEU A 11 -20.00 3.79 11.73
C LEU A 11 -19.99 2.35 12.27
N PHE A 12 -20.20 2.15 13.57
CA PHE A 12 -20.32 0.82 14.14
C PHE A 12 -21.59 0.10 13.72
N ASP A 13 -22.71 0.81 13.53
CA ASP A 13 -23.91 0.25 12.92
C ASP A 13 -23.63 -0.22 11.48
N ILE A 14 -22.95 0.62 10.69
CA ILE A 14 -22.51 0.26 9.32
C ILE A 14 -21.63 -0.99 9.34
N PHE A 15 -20.60 -1.03 10.21
CA PHE A 15 -19.71 -2.19 10.32
C PHE A 15 -20.46 -3.44 10.77
N THR A 16 -21.37 -3.33 11.73
CA THR A 16 -22.13 -4.50 12.21
C THR A 16 -23.05 -5.04 11.11
N THR A 17 -23.61 -4.15 10.30
CA THR A 17 -24.46 -4.52 9.16
C THR A 17 -23.64 -5.20 8.06
N ILE A 18 -22.49 -4.63 7.70
CA ILE A 18 -21.67 -5.14 6.59
C ILE A 18 -21.00 -6.48 6.88
N LEU A 19 -20.78 -6.82 8.15
CA LEU A 19 -20.22 -8.12 8.55
C LEU A 19 -21.11 -9.31 8.18
N LYS A 20 -22.40 -9.07 7.97
CA LYS A 20 -23.39 -10.07 7.55
C LYS A 20 -23.32 -10.40 6.06
N VAL A 21 -22.69 -9.54 5.27
CA VAL A 21 -22.59 -9.67 3.81
C VAL A 21 -21.49 -10.65 3.40
N ASP A 22 -21.70 -11.37 2.30
CA ASP A 22 -20.65 -12.13 1.61
C ASP A 22 -19.63 -11.18 0.97
N GLU A 23 -18.36 -11.30 1.35
CA GLU A 23 -17.32 -10.38 0.88
C GLU A 23 -17.01 -10.50 -0.62
N GLU A 24 -17.28 -11.65 -1.23
CA GLU A 24 -17.08 -11.86 -2.67
C GLU A 24 -17.98 -10.96 -3.52
N ILE A 25 -19.15 -10.57 -2.98
CA ILE A 25 -20.13 -9.74 -3.68
C ILE A 25 -19.55 -8.35 -3.98
N PHE A 26 -18.66 -7.82 -3.12
CA PHE A 26 -18.05 -6.51 -3.34
C PHE A 26 -17.30 -6.41 -4.66
N THR A 27 -16.43 -7.39 -4.94
CA THR A 27 -15.63 -7.42 -6.17
C THR A 27 -16.52 -7.54 -7.40
N GLN A 28 -17.55 -8.38 -7.34
CA GLN A 28 -18.47 -8.60 -8.45
C GLN A 28 -19.31 -7.35 -8.76
N ILE A 29 -19.75 -6.62 -7.73
CA ILE A 29 -20.43 -5.33 -7.92
C ILE A 29 -19.52 -4.34 -8.64
N ILE A 30 -18.26 -4.19 -8.21
CA ILE A 30 -17.32 -3.26 -8.85
C ILE A 30 -17.09 -3.61 -10.32
N ASP A 31 -16.92 -4.90 -10.64
CA ASP A 31 -16.70 -5.34 -12.02
C ASP A 31 -17.88 -5.02 -12.94
N ILE A 32 -19.12 -5.15 -12.42
CA ILE A 32 -20.34 -4.79 -13.15
C ILE A 32 -20.43 -3.27 -13.32
N LEU A 33 -20.23 -2.51 -12.24
CA LEU A 33 -20.29 -1.04 -12.27
C LEU A 33 -19.30 -0.43 -13.27
N ARG A 34 -18.07 -0.95 -13.32
CA ARG A 34 -17.03 -0.49 -14.25
C ARG A 34 -17.40 -0.78 -15.71
N LYS A 35 -18.00 -1.95 -16.00
CA LYS A 35 -18.43 -2.31 -17.36
C LYS A 35 -19.58 -1.43 -17.85
N GLU A 36 -20.47 -1.01 -16.95
CA GLU A 36 -21.70 -0.29 -17.31
C GLU A 36 -21.60 1.22 -17.20
N ASN A 37 -20.47 1.74 -16.68
CA ASN A 37 -20.20 3.17 -16.53
C ASN A 37 -21.35 3.92 -15.82
N ILE A 38 -21.81 3.36 -14.70
CA ILE A 38 -22.94 3.91 -13.91
C ILE A 38 -22.42 5.04 -13.00
N PRO A 39 -22.85 6.30 -13.20
CA PRO A 39 -22.29 7.45 -12.47
C PRO A 39 -22.96 7.76 -11.11
N ASP A 40 -24.21 7.31 -10.89
CA ASP A 40 -24.90 7.42 -9.60
C ASP A 40 -25.45 6.05 -9.21
N ILE A 41 -24.73 5.37 -8.32
CA ILE A 41 -25.03 3.98 -7.95
C ILE A 41 -26.31 3.91 -7.11
N ILE A 42 -26.50 4.89 -6.22
CA ILE A 42 -27.64 4.92 -5.30
C ILE A 42 -28.94 5.16 -6.06
N GLU A 43 -28.94 6.12 -6.99
CA GLU A 43 -30.09 6.40 -7.84
C GLU A 43 -30.33 5.26 -8.82
N HIS A 44 -29.29 4.76 -9.49
CA HIS A 44 -29.44 3.68 -10.46
C HIS A 44 -30.05 2.43 -9.83
N PHE A 45 -29.54 1.99 -8.67
CA PHE A 45 -30.07 0.82 -7.97
C PHE A 45 -31.21 1.14 -7.00
N SER A 46 -31.79 2.34 -7.03
CA SER A 46 -33.08 2.60 -6.37
C SER A 46 -34.23 1.87 -7.05
N LYS A 47 -34.09 1.59 -8.36
CA LYS A 47 -35.09 0.87 -9.16
C LYS A 47 -34.96 -0.64 -8.97
N GLU A 48 -36.06 -1.31 -8.62
CA GLU A 48 -36.06 -2.77 -8.42
C GLU A 48 -35.58 -3.55 -9.64
N ILE A 49 -35.87 -3.06 -10.85
CA ILE A 49 -35.44 -3.71 -12.09
C ILE A 49 -33.91 -3.76 -12.21
N ASN A 50 -33.22 -2.70 -11.78
CA ASN A 50 -31.76 -2.62 -11.81
C ASN A 50 -31.14 -3.49 -10.71
N GLN A 51 -31.76 -3.57 -9.52
CA GLN A 51 -31.34 -4.50 -8.48
C GLN A 51 -31.48 -5.96 -8.94
N LYS A 52 -32.59 -6.28 -9.62
CA LYS A 52 -32.83 -7.61 -10.19
C LYS A 52 -31.80 -7.95 -11.27
N TYR A 53 -31.46 -6.98 -12.11
CA TYR A 53 -30.41 -7.11 -13.11
C TYR A 53 -29.04 -7.37 -12.47
N LEU A 54 -28.61 -6.55 -11.50
CA LEU A 54 -27.35 -6.73 -10.78
C LEU A 54 -27.24 -8.11 -10.14
N ARG A 55 -28.31 -8.54 -9.45
CA ARG A 55 -28.44 -9.89 -8.89
C ARG A 55 -28.21 -10.94 -9.98
N SER A 56 -28.94 -10.85 -11.10
CA SER A 56 -28.83 -11.78 -12.24
C SER A 56 -27.42 -11.88 -12.82
N SER A 57 -26.71 -10.75 -12.92
CA SER A 57 -25.34 -10.68 -13.44
C SER A 57 -24.35 -11.32 -12.48
N ILE A 58 -24.51 -11.10 -11.18
CA ILE A 58 -23.69 -11.73 -10.14
C ILE A 58 -23.82 -13.27 -10.15
N ILE A 59 -25.04 -13.78 -10.31
CA ILE A 59 -25.29 -15.22 -10.35
C ILE A 59 -24.60 -15.88 -11.54
N LYS A 60 -24.68 -15.23 -12.72
CA LYS A 60 -23.99 -15.70 -13.94
C LYS A 60 -22.48 -15.76 -13.72
N LEU A 61 -21.90 -14.80 -13.02
CA LEU A 61 -20.47 -14.80 -12.70
C LEU A 61 -20.08 -15.92 -11.72
N LYS A 62 -20.95 -16.28 -10.77
CA LYS A 62 -20.70 -17.38 -9.81
C LYS A 62 -20.89 -18.79 -10.40
N ASN A 63 -21.24 -18.95 -11.68
CA ASN A 63 -21.47 -20.26 -12.34
C ASN A 63 -22.39 -21.23 -11.55
N VAL A 64 -23.38 -20.68 -10.85
CA VAL A 64 -24.31 -21.49 -10.04
C VAL A 64 -25.22 -22.26 -10.99
N SER A 65 -25.08 -23.58 -11.01
CA SER A 65 -25.64 -24.45 -12.07
C SER A 65 -26.64 -25.50 -11.59
N ASN A 66 -27.13 -25.48 -10.33
CA ASN A 66 -28.13 -26.49 -9.87
C ASN A 66 -29.00 -26.06 -8.66
N GLU A 67 -30.15 -26.73 -8.56
CA GLU A 67 -31.38 -26.71 -7.70
C GLU A 67 -31.37 -26.09 -6.28
N ASN A 68 -30.23 -25.74 -5.68
CA ASN A 68 -30.16 -24.92 -4.45
C ASN A 68 -30.32 -23.40 -4.73
N GLU A 69 -31.03 -23.06 -5.82
CA GLU A 69 -31.02 -21.74 -6.43
C GLU A 69 -31.79 -20.68 -5.62
N VAL A 70 -33.00 -20.98 -5.12
CA VAL A 70 -33.88 -19.94 -4.53
C VAL A 70 -33.27 -19.28 -3.29
N ASN A 71 -32.70 -20.07 -2.36
CA ASN A 71 -32.13 -19.54 -1.12
C ASN A 71 -30.84 -18.73 -1.39
N LYS A 72 -29.94 -19.23 -2.25
CA LYS A 72 -28.73 -18.49 -2.65
C LYS A 72 -29.05 -17.21 -3.41
N LEU A 73 -30.09 -17.25 -4.24
CA LEU A 73 -30.60 -16.07 -4.91
C LEU A 73 -31.05 -15.06 -3.86
N GLU A 74 -31.86 -15.48 -2.89
CA GLU A 74 -32.42 -14.61 -1.84
C GLU A 74 -31.31 -13.97 -0.99
N ASP A 75 -30.28 -14.74 -0.64
CA ASP A 75 -29.09 -14.27 0.08
C ASP A 75 -28.36 -13.16 -0.69
N ILE A 76 -28.06 -13.35 -1.99
CA ILE A 76 -27.43 -12.31 -2.82
C ILE A 76 -28.32 -11.06 -2.91
N GLY A 77 -29.63 -11.25 -3.05
CA GLY A 77 -30.59 -10.15 -3.07
C GLY A 77 -30.59 -9.34 -1.77
N ASN A 78 -30.50 -10.03 -0.63
CA ASN A 78 -30.42 -9.42 0.69
C ASN A 78 -29.10 -8.68 0.88
N ASP A 79 -27.98 -9.27 0.46
CA ASP A 79 -26.67 -8.65 0.52
C ASP A 79 -26.59 -7.36 -0.31
N ILE A 80 -27.10 -7.38 -1.56
CA ILE A 80 -27.20 -6.17 -2.39
C ILE A 80 -28.01 -5.09 -1.68
N LYS A 81 -29.17 -5.43 -1.09
CA LYS A 81 -29.99 -4.46 -0.35
C LYS A 81 -29.25 -3.89 0.85
N VAL A 82 -28.55 -4.74 1.61
CA VAL A 82 -27.73 -4.32 2.75
C VAL A 82 -26.63 -3.36 2.29
N ILE A 83 -25.92 -3.66 1.20
CA ILE A 83 -24.88 -2.79 0.64
C ILE A 83 -25.48 -1.46 0.21
N LEU A 84 -26.56 -1.44 -0.57
CA LEU A 84 -27.18 -0.20 -1.07
C LEU A 84 -27.70 0.68 0.07
N ASN A 85 -28.34 0.09 1.08
CA ASN A 85 -28.77 0.82 2.27
C ASN A 85 -27.57 1.36 3.06
N THR A 86 -26.48 0.60 3.14
CA THR A 86 -25.23 1.05 3.75
C THR A 86 -24.62 2.23 2.99
N LEU A 87 -24.58 2.17 1.66
CA LEU A 87 -24.08 3.25 0.82
C LEU A 87 -24.94 4.52 0.95
N LYS A 88 -26.27 4.39 1.02
CA LYS A 88 -27.18 5.50 1.33
C LYS A 88 -26.86 6.13 2.70
N LYS A 89 -26.73 5.30 3.74
CA LYS A 89 -26.33 5.77 5.09
C LYS A 89 -24.98 6.50 5.05
N ILE A 90 -24.00 6.01 4.28
CA ILE A 90 -22.69 6.68 4.13
C ILE A 90 -22.83 8.02 3.41
N LYS A 91 -23.60 8.07 2.32
CA LYS A 91 -23.89 9.30 1.57
C LYS A 91 -24.51 10.37 2.47
N ASP A 92 -25.48 9.98 3.30
CA ASP A 92 -26.26 10.89 4.13
C ASP A 92 -25.54 11.24 5.45
N ASN A 93 -24.34 10.71 5.69
CA ASN A 93 -23.56 10.93 6.91
C ASN A 93 -22.38 11.88 6.67
N ASP A 94 -22.07 12.67 7.71
CA ASP A 94 -20.91 13.58 7.78
C ASP A 94 -19.55 12.87 7.58
N ILE A 95 -19.48 11.53 7.61
CA ILE A 95 -18.26 10.76 7.27
C ILE A 95 -17.71 11.14 5.88
N ASN A 96 -18.58 11.58 4.95
CA ASN A 96 -18.19 12.08 3.63
C ASN A 96 -17.77 13.57 3.60
N LEU A 97 -17.80 14.26 4.74
CA LEU A 97 -17.40 15.66 4.89
C LEU A 97 -16.12 15.80 5.73
N GLN A 98 -15.63 14.71 6.30
CA GLN A 98 -14.52 14.71 7.24
C GLN A 98 -13.24 14.19 6.60
N ASN A 99 -12.11 14.80 6.96
CA ASN A 99 -10.81 14.28 6.61
C ASN A 99 -10.23 13.50 7.81
N PHE A 100 -10.18 12.18 7.69
CA PHE A 100 -9.66 11.33 8.75
C PHE A 100 -8.13 11.40 8.87
N SER A 101 -7.41 12.01 7.93
CA SER A 101 -5.98 12.28 8.10
C SER A 101 -5.70 13.43 9.08
N SER A 102 -6.72 14.18 9.52
CA SER A 102 -6.57 15.27 10.48
C SER A 102 -6.43 14.77 11.92
N GLU A 103 -5.59 15.45 12.73
CA GLU A 103 -5.40 15.17 14.16
C GLU A 103 -6.69 15.29 14.97
N GLN A 104 -7.66 16.08 14.50
CA GLN A 104 -8.97 16.26 15.14
C GLN A 104 -9.68 14.92 15.42
N TYR A 105 -9.44 13.90 14.59
CA TYR A 105 -10.11 12.60 14.67
C TYR A 105 -9.23 11.50 15.26
N LEU A 106 -8.08 11.81 15.88
CA LEU A 106 -7.11 10.81 16.32
C LEU A 106 -7.71 9.75 17.27
N GLU A 107 -8.41 10.17 18.32
CA GLU A 107 -9.04 9.24 19.28
C GLU A 107 -10.15 8.41 18.63
N PHE A 108 -10.96 9.04 17.77
CA PHE A 108 -11.98 8.36 16.97
C PHE A 108 -11.36 7.27 16.07
N LYS A 109 -10.26 7.60 15.37
CA LYS A 109 -9.53 6.67 14.51
C LYS A 109 -8.97 5.48 15.29
N LYS A 110 -8.36 5.69 16.46
CA LYS A 110 -7.77 4.60 17.26
C LYS A 110 -8.77 3.47 17.53
N VAL A 111 -9.99 3.81 17.93
CA VAL A 111 -11.05 2.81 18.20
C VAL A 111 -11.41 2.06 16.91
N ILE A 112 -11.60 2.77 15.80
CA ILE A 112 -11.99 2.19 14.51
C ILE A 112 -10.89 1.28 13.95
N MET A 113 -9.64 1.74 14.00
CA MET A 113 -8.47 1.02 13.53
C MET A 113 -8.30 -0.32 14.23
N SER A 114 -8.53 -0.39 15.55
CA SER A 114 -8.48 -1.65 16.29
C SER A 114 -9.44 -2.70 15.72
N LYS A 115 -10.68 -2.28 15.42
CA LYS A 115 -11.73 -3.15 14.89
C LYS A 115 -11.47 -3.58 13.45
N ILE A 116 -10.96 -2.68 12.60
CA ILE A 116 -10.62 -3.01 11.20
C ILE A 116 -9.43 -3.96 11.14
N LYS A 117 -8.41 -3.74 11.99
CA LYS A 117 -7.18 -4.54 12.01
C LYS A 117 -7.46 -6.04 12.21
N GLU A 118 -8.43 -6.36 13.06
CA GLU A 118 -8.80 -7.74 13.39
C GLU A 118 -9.78 -8.37 12.38
N ASN A 119 -10.37 -7.59 11.48
CA ASN A 119 -11.48 -8.04 10.65
C ASN A 119 -11.18 -7.95 9.14
N GLN A 120 -11.07 -9.10 8.48
CA GLN A 120 -10.82 -9.16 7.03
C GLN A 120 -11.97 -8.58 6.21
N LYS A 121 -13.23 -8.90 6.54
CA LYS A 121 -14.39 -8.40 5.81
C LYS A 121 -14.49 -6.87 5.85
N LEU A 122 -14.16 -6.23 6.98
CA LEU A 122 -14.10 -4.77 7.05
C LEU A 122 -13.02 -4.21 6.13
N ARG A 123 -11.84 -4.86 6.05
CA ARG A 123 -10.79 -4.46 5.11
C ARG A 123 -11.25 -4.63 3.65
N SER A 124 -11.94 -5.72 3.33
CA SER A 124 -12.56 -5.94 2.01
C SER A 124 -13.59 -4.85 1.68
N PHE A 125 -14.43 -4.47 2.64
CA PHE A 125 -15.39 -3.39 2.49
C PHE A 125 -14.74 -2.01 2.31
N LEU A 126 -13.68 -1.70 3.05
CA LEU A 126 -12.95 -0.44 2.85
C LEU A 126 -12.30 -0.39 1.46
N LYS A 127 -11.72 -1.49 0.97
CA LYS A 127 -11.22 -1.59 -0.41
C LYS A 127 -12.33 -1.39 -1.44
N PHE A 128 -13.52 -1.94 -1.18
CA PHE A 128 -14.70 -1.70 -2.00
C PHE A 128 -15.04 -0.20 -2.08
N LEU A 129 -15.05 0.52 -0.96
CA LEU A 129 -15.24 1.98 -0.95
C LEU A 129 -14.14 2.73 -1.73
N VAL A 130 -12.89 2.27 -1.69
CA VAL A 130 -11.79 2.83 -2.51
C VAL A 130 -12.09 2.64 -4.01
N HIS A 131 -12.55 1.46 -4.43
CA HIS A 131 -12.91 1.24 -5.83
C HIS A 131 -14.12 2.04 -6.28
N LEU A 132 -15.08 2.31 -5.40
CA LEU A 132 -16.24 3.16 -5.71
C LEU A 132 -15.86 4.57 -6.17
N THR A 133 -14.69 5.09 -5.74
CA THR A 133 -14.18 6.39 -6.21
C THR A 133 -13.95 6.46 -7.73
N SER A 134 -13.76 5.30 -8.37
CA SER A 134 -13.56 5.20 -9.83
C SER A 134 -14.86 5.29 -10.63
N VAL A 135 -16.02 5.08 -9.99
CA VAL A 135 -17.31 4.96 -10.65
C VAL A 135 -18.29 6.07 -10.25
N ASP A 136 -18.32 6.46 -8.97
CA ASP A 136 -19.27 7.44 -8.45
C ASP A 136 -18.56 8.48 -7.57
N LYS A 137 -18.65 9.74 -7.98
CA LYS A 137 -17.96 10.87 -7.35
C LYS A 137 -18.40 11.11 -5.90
N GLN A 138 -19.59 10.64 -5.51
CA GLN A 138 -20.14 10.83 -4.16
C GLN A 138 -19.33 10.08 -3.10
N PHE A 139 -18.57 9.05 -3.51
CA PHE A 139 -17.76 8.23 -2.60
C PHE A 139 -16.28 8.60 -2.58
N ILE A 140 -15.85 9.68 -3.26
CA ILE A 140 -14.43 10.09 -3.29
C ILE A 140 -13.90 10.35 -1.88
N VAL A 141 -14.66 11.04 -1.03
CA VAL A 141 -14.20 11.39 0.33
C VAL A 141 -14.13 10.15 1.22
N CYS A 142 -15.21 9.35 1.32
CA CYS A 142 -15.16 8.12 2.13
C CYS A 142 -14.14 7.11 1.58
N GLY A 143 -13.95 7.02 0.26
CA GLY A 143 -12.94 6.16 -0.35
C GLY A 143 -11.52 6.62 -0.02
N SER A 144 -11.27 7.93 -0.03
CA SER A 144 -9.98 8.51 0.39
C SER A 144 -9.69 8.22 1.87
N ASN A 145 -10.67 8.42 2.75
CA ASN A 145 -10.58 8.05 4.16
C ASN A 145 -10.38 6.54 4.36
N SER A 146 -11.04 5.71 3.55
CA SER A 146 -10.90 4.26 3.61
C SER A 146 -9.48 3.83 3.25
N LEU A 147 -8.90 4.41 2.20
CA LEU A 147 -7.51 4.13 1.81
C LEU A 147 -6.52 4.60 2.87
N HIS A 148 -6.72 5.78 3.44
CA HIS A 148 -5.91 6.29 4.56
C HIS A 148 -5.91 5.32 5.75
N LEU A 149 -7.09 4.89 6.21
CA LEU A 149 -7.20 3.94 7.32
C LEU A 149 -6.52 2.60 7.00
N LEU A 150 -6.67 2.09 5.78
CA LEU A 150 -6.00 0.86 5.34
C LEU A 150 -4.47 0.99 5.38
N VAL A 151 -3.93 2.14 4.95
CA VAL A 151 -2.50 2.44 5.03
C VAL A 151 -2.04 2.56 6.48
N GLU A 152 -2.76 3.32 7.31
CA GLU A 152 -2.38 3.60 8.71
C GLU A 152 -2.32 2.32 9.56
N ILE A 153 -3.27 1.39 9.36
CA ILE A 153 -3.26 0.08 10.05
C ILE A 153 -2.31 -0.94 9.41
N ASN A 154 -1.58 -0.57 8.35
CA ASN A 154 -0.63 -1.42 7.64
C ASN A 154 -1.26 -2.65 6.99
N VAL A 155 -2.41 -2.47 6.34
CA VAL A 155 -2.95 -3.51 5.47
C VAL A 155 -1.99 -3.75 4.30
N ASP A 156 -1.78 -5.02 3.96
CA ASP A 156 -1.06 -5.38 2.76
C ASP A 156 -1.88 -4.96 1.51
N LEU A 157 -1.40 -3.93 0.82
CA LEU A 157 -1.99 -3.43 -0.42
C LEU A 157 -1.26 -3.95 -1.66
N LYS A 158 -0.19 -4.74 -1.51
CA LYS A 158 0.64 -5.18 -2.63
C LYS A 158 -0.15 -5.93 -3.71
N ASN A 159 0.25 -5.76 -4.96
CA ASN A 159 -0.34 -6.42 -6.14
C ASN A 159 -1.84 -6.14 -6.35
N GLN A 160 -2.42 -5.10 -5.74
CA GLN A 160 -3.83 -4.77 -5.91
C GLN A 160 -4.09 -3.92 -7.15
N CYS A 161 -5.29 -4.06 -7.72
CA CYS A 161 -5.70 -3.34 -8.91
C CYS A 161 -6.61 -2.15 -8.56
N PHE A 162 -6.00 -1.00 -8.32
CA PHE A 162 -6.62 0.28 -8.01
C PHE A 162 -6.72 1.18 -9.25
N GLU A 163 -7.22 0.66 -10.37
CA GLU A 163 -7.39 1.46 -11.58
C GLU A 163 -8.49 2.52 -11.46
N ASN A 164 -8.22 3.69 -12.05
CA ASN A 164 -9.11 4.84 -12.18
C ASN A 164 -9.63 5.39 -10.85
N ILE A 165 -9.01 5.06 -9.71
CA ILE A 165 -9.46 5.56 -8.41
C ILE A 165 -9.19 7.06 -8.30
N LYS A 166 -10.00 7.74 -7.49
CA LYS A 166 -9.86 9.17 -7.23
C LYS A 166 -9.69 9.38 -5.74
N ILE A 167 -8.48 9.73 -5.34
CA ILE A 167 -8.10 9.92 -3.94
C ILE A 167 -7.76 11.38 -3.73
N LYS A 168 -8.40 12.03 -2.76
CA LYS A 168 -8.24 13.46 -2.53
C LYS A 168 -8.15 13.81 -1.05
N ASN A 169 -7.42 14.88 -0.74
CA ASN A 169 -7.40 15.52 0.59
C ASN A 169 -7.11 14.54 1.73
N THR A 170 -6.06 13.73 1.59
CA THR A 170 -5.75 12.69 2.58
C THR A 170 -4.26 12.42 2.67
N SER A 171 -3.86 11.55 3.60
CA SER A 171 -2.47 11.13 3.77
C SER A 171 -2.34 9.63 3.50
N LEU A 172 -1.36 9.25 2.71
CA LEU A 172 -0.98 7.87 2.43
C LEU A 172 0.45 7.58 2.91
N ILE A 173 0.96 8.37 3.88
CA ILE A 173 2.33 8.28 4.37
C ILE A 173 2.71 6.83 4.72
N GLY A 174 3.82 6.35 4.18
CA GLY A 174 4.34 5.00 4.40
C GLY A 174 3.51 3.87 3.78
N GLY A 175 2.51 4.18 2.95
CA GLY A 175 1.68 3.19 2.26
C GLY A 175 2.49 2.32 1.30
N ASN A 176 2.22 1.01 1.32
CA ASN A 176 2.94 0.05 0.48
C ASN A 176 2.10 -0.42 -0.71
N PHE A 177 2.33 0.17 -1.88
CA PHE A 177 1.65 -0.14 -3.14
C PHE A 177 2.56 -0.90 -4.12
N PHE A 178 3.49 -1.70 -3.59
CA PHE A 178 4.39 -2.51 -4.40
C PHE A 178 3.59 -3.37 -5.40
N ARG A 179 3.92 -3.21 -6.69
CA ARG A 179 3.26 -3.88 -7.83
C ARG A 179 1.75 -3.64 -7.96
N CYS A 180 1.21 -2.59 -7.36
CA CYS A 180 -0.18 -2.21 -7.60
C CYS A 180 -0.37 -1.69 -9.02
N ASN A 181 -1.56 -1.93 -9.59
CA ASN A 181 -1.99 -1.20 -10.77
C ASN A 181 -2.77 0.04 -10.33
N LEU A 182 -2.25 1.23 -10.63
CA LEU A 182 -2.87 2.52 -10.32
C LEU A 182 -3.26 3.27 -11.60
N SER A 183 -3.25 2.62 -12.76
CA SER A 183 -3.49 3.27 -14.05
C SER A 183 -4.77 4.09 -14.09
N GLY A 184 -4.68 5.29 -14.67
CA GLY A 184 -5.78 6.24 -14.78
C GLY A 184 -6.22 6.90 -13.46
N SER A 185 -5.56 6.59 -12.34
CA SER A 185 -5.94 7.14 -11.04
C SER A 185 -5.55 8.60 -10.87
N VAL A 186 -6.33 9.31 -10.06
CA VAL A 186 -6.11 10.72 -9.72
C VAL A 186 -5.83 10.84 -8.23
N PHE A 187 -4.71 11.49 -7.89
CA PHE A 187 -4.34 11.86 -6.54
C PHE A 187 -4.27 13.39 -6.46
N GLU A 188 -5.16 14.01 -5.68
CA GLU A 188 -5.23 15.47 -5.52
C GLU A 188 -5.08 15.88 -4.05
N ASN A 189 -4.10 16.73 -3.72
CA ASN A 189 -3.84 17.15 -2.34
C ASN A 189 -3.63 15.93 -1.41
N VAL A 190 -2.73 15.03 -1.83
CA VAL A 190 -2.41 13.80 -1.09
C VAL A 190 -0.97 13.84 -0.61
N ASP A 191 -0.77 13.55 0.66
CA ASP A 191 0.56 13.34 1.22
C ASP A 191 1.02 11.91 0.95
N ILE A 192 2.05 11.74 0.12
CA ILE A 192 2.59 10.43 -0.27
C ILE A 192 4.00 10.19 0.28
N SER A 193 4.38 10.90 1.35
CA SER A 193 5.71 10.77 1.92
C SER A 193 6.03 9.31 2.29
N GLY A 194 7.11 8.77 1.72
CA GLY A 194 7.53 7.36 1.87
C GLY A 194 6.55 6.31 1.36
N VAL A 195 5.66 6.65 0.44
CA VAL A 195 4.86 5.66 -0.27
C VAL A 195 5.77 4.80 -1.14
N ASN A 196 5.65 3.48 -1.00
CA ASN A 196 6.36 2.54 -1.85
C ASN A 196 5.56 2.24 -3.13
N LEU A 197 6.08 2.71 -4.26
CA LEU A 197 5.52 2.48 -5.60
C LEU A 197 6.38 1.52 -6.44
N ASN A 198 7.30 0.77 -5.83
CA ASN A 198 8.19 -0.13 -6.58
C ASN A 198 7.38 -1.16 -7.39
N GLY A 199 7.67 -1.23 -8.68
CA GLY A 199 6.96 -2.11 -9.62
C GLY A 199 5.49 -1.78 -9.86
N ALA A 200 4.97 -0.66 -9.33
CA ALA A 200 3.60 -0.24 -9.58
C ALA A 200 3.41 0.22 -11.04
N ILE A 201 2.21 0.00 -11.57
CA ILE A 201 1.81 0.45 -12.91
C ILE A 201 1.12 1.81 -12.76
N LEU A 202 1.71 2.85 -13.35
CA LEU A 202 1.29 4.25 -13.16
C LEU A 202 0.82 4.92 -14.46
N PHE A 203 0.44 4.16 -15.49
CA PHE A 203 0.04 4.73 -16.79
C PHE A 203 -1.14 5.68 -16.63
N ASN A 204 -1.02 6.90 -17.18
CA ASN A 204 -2.06 7.94 -17.11
C ASN A 204 -2.51 8.30 -15.68
N CYS A 205 -1.66 8.10 -14.66
CA CYS A 205 -1.95 8.66 -13.33
C CYS A 205 -1.83 10.19 -13.36
N ASN A 206 -2.78 10.86 -12.70
CA ASN A 206 -2.73 12.30 -12.48
C ASN A 206 -2.36 12.59 -11.02
N TRP A 207 -1.37 13.46 -10.83
CA TRP A 207 -0.80 13.82 -9.54
C TRP A 207 -0.88 15.34 -9.38
N GLU A 208 -1.81 15.81 -8.57
CA GLU A 208 -2.08 17.24 -8.36
C GLU A 208 -1.85 17.59 -6.89
N GLN A 209 -1.08 18.65 -6.64
CA GLN A 209 -0.84 19.17 -5.28
C GLN A 209 -0.33 18.10 -4.29
N ILE A 210 0.53 17.21 -4.76
CA ILE A 210 1.09 16.14 -3.92
C ILE A 210 2.08 16.71 -2.91
N LYS A 211 2.04 16.18 -1.69
CA LYS A 211 3.00 16.49 -0.63
C LYS A 211 3.99 15.34 -0.45
N VAL A 212 5.27 15.69 -0.36
CA VAL A 212 6.37 14.77 -0.10
C VAL A 212 7.35 15.45 0.84
N ASP A 213 7.41 14.97 2.07
CA ASP A 213 8.29 15.46 3.12
C ASP A 213 9.38 14.44 3.46
N GLU A 214 10.44 14.93 4.09
CA GLU A 214 11.44 14.07 4.73
C GLU A 214 10.78 13.25 5.86
N LEU A 215 10.92 11.92 5.80
CA LEU A 215 10.39 11.03 6.83
C LEU A 215 11.38 10.74 7.96
N ASN A 216 12.61 10.42 7.59
CA ASN A 216 13.61 9.89 8.50
C ASN A 216 15.00 10.45 8.18
N TYR A 217 15.68 10.91 9.22
CA TYR A 217 17.10 11.21 9.19
C TYR A 217 17.90 10.00 9.70
N LEU A 218 18.51 9.24 8.79
CA LEU A 218 19.20 7.98 9.11
C LEU A 218 20.63 8.21 9.55
N GLN A 219 20.85 8.34 10.86
CA GLN A 219 22.18 8.55 11.43
C GLN A 219 22.88 7.22 11.76
N GLY A 220 24.15 7.09 11.37
CA GLY A 220 24.98 5.98 11.84
C GLY A 220 26.33 5.83 11.17
N HIS A 221 26.45 6.13 9.88
CA HIS A 221 27.74 6.14 9.18
C HIS A 221 28.67 7.21 9.75
N LYS A 222 29.96 6.88 9.90
CA LYS A 222 31.00 7.82 10.41
C LYS A 222 31.76 8.55 9.31
N GLY A 223 31.59 8.12 8.06
CA GLY A 223 32.16 8.75 6.87
C GLY A 223 31.09 9.10 5.86
N SER A 224 31.52 9.68 4.74
CA SER A 224 30.62 9.99 3.63
C SER A 224 29.90 8.75 3.13
N ILE A 225 28.62 8.91 2.79
CA ILE A 225 27.81 7.87 2.16
C ILE A 225 28.04 8.01 0.66
N SER A 226 28.58 6.97 0.03
CA SER A 226 28.88 6.95 -1.40
C SER A 226 27.71 6.47 -2.24
N GLN A 227 26.90 5.56 -1.70
CA GLN A 227 25.82 4.90 -2.43
C GLN A 227 24.70 4.46 -1.50
N VAL A 228 23.47 4.55 -2.02
CA VAL A 228 22.26 3.99 -1.42
C VAL A 228 21.49 3.17 -2.44
N CYS A 229 20.78 2.12 -1.99
CA CYS A 229 19.95 1.29 -2.85
C CYS A 229 18.75 0.75 -2.06
N PHE A 230 17.55 0.89 -2.60
CA PHE A 230 16.38 0.21 -2.04
C PHE A 230 16.37 -1.26 -2.47
N SER A 231 15.96 -2.13 -1.55
CA SER A 231 15.55 -3.49 -1.86
C SER A 231 14.37 -3.47 -2.85
N PRO A 232 14.21 -4.52 -3.70
CA PRO A 232 13.16 -4.53 -4.73
C PRO A 232 11.75 -4.33 -4.16
N ASP A 233 11.48 -4.87 -2.98
CA ASP A 233 10.20 -4.71 -2.30
C ASP A 233 10.01 -3.36 -1.60
N GLY A 234 11.03 -2.49 -1.61
CA GLY A 234 11.02 -1.15 -1.05
C GLY A 234 11.04 -1.07 0.48
N THR A 235 11.17 -2.19 1.19
CA THR A 235 11.06 -2.22 2.66
C THR A 235 12.39 -1.97 3.38
N THR A 236 13.49 -2.28 2.70
CA THR A 236 14.85 -2.12 3.22
C THR A 236 15.66 -1.17 2.33
N LEU A 237 16.39 -0.23 2.93
CA LEU A 237 17.40 0.59 2.27
C LEU A 237 18.78 0.06 2.65
N ALA A 238 19.69 -0.10 1.70
CA ALA A 238 21.11 -0.32 1.95
C ALA A 238 21.87 0.99 1.73
N SER A 239 22.85 1.28 2.58
CA SER A 239 23.80 2.38 2.36
C SER A 239 25.23 1.94 2.60
N GLY A 240 26.12 2.25 1.64
CA GLY A 240 27.55 2.04 1.74
C GLY A 240 28.24 3.32 2.22
N GLY A 241 29.02 3.21 3.30
CA GLY A 241 29.78 4.32 3.87
C GLY A 241 31.27 4.05 3.89
N GLY A 242 32.05 5.12 4.06
CA GLY A 242 33.49 5.02 4.33
C GLY A 242 34.28 6.20 3.81
N SER A 243 35.60 6.05 3.84
CA SER A 243 36.57 7.05 3.38
C SER A 243 37.59 6.34 2.49
N ILE A 244 38.25 7.07 1.58
CA ILE A 244 39.33 6.54 0.73
C ILE A 244 40.60 6.18 1.54
N PHE A 245 40.72 6.72 2.74
CA PHE A 245 41.86 6.53 3.64
C PHE A 245 41.63 5.40 4.65
N GLY A 246 40.50 4.69 4.59
CA GLY A 246 40.17 3.61 5.52
C GLY A 246 39.94 4.04 6.98
N ASP A 247 39.92 5.35 7.26
CA ASP A 247 39.74 5.95 8.59
C ASP A 247 38.26 6.11 9.00
N GLY A 248 37.33 5.74 8.11
CA GLY A 248 35.90 5.81 8.31
C GLY A 248 35.22 4.47 8.60
N ASP A 249 33.90 4.51 8.78
CA ASP A 249 33.07 3.31 8.88
C ASP A 249 32.89 2.66 7.50
N CYS A 250 33.84 1.80 7.09
CA CYS A 250 33.84 1.06 5.81
C CYS A 250 32.83 -0.09 5.82
N SER A 251 31.58 0.23 6.15
CA SER A 251 30.50 -0.75 6.32
C SER A 251 29.35 -0.49 5.37
N ILE A 252 28.51 -1.50 5.25
CA ILE A 252 27.18 -1.36 4.65
C ILE A 252 26.17 -1.42 5.78
N ARG A 253 25.19 -0.53 5.76
CA ARG A 253 24.10 -0.53 6.74
C ARG A 253 22.78 -0.82 6.04
N LEU A 254 21.98 -1.67 6.65
CA LEU A 254 20.62 -1.96 6.21
C LEU A 254 19.65 -1.25 7.15
N TRP A 255 18.69 -0.54 6.57
CA TRP A 255 17.72 0.29 7.29
C TRP A 255 16.31 -0.17 6.97
N ASP A 256 15.45 -0.21 7.98
CA ASP A 256 14.02 -0.31 7.81
C ASP A 256 13.48 1.03 7.31
N VAL A 257 12.94 1.07 6.10
CA VAL A 257 12.51 2.32 5.45
C VAL A 257 11.41 3.02 6.24
N LYS A 258 10.52 2.24 6.86
CA LYS A 258 9.34 2.75 7.54
C LYS A 258 9.68 3.35 8.90
N THR A 259 10.46 2.64 9.69
CA THR A 259 10.81 3.05 11.07
C THR A 259 12.08 3.89 11.15
N GLY A 260 12.87 3.94 10.07
CA GLY A 260 14.18 4.56 10.05
C GLY A 260 15.23 3.83 10.89
N GLN A 261 14.89 2.67 11.46
CA GLN A 261 15.79 1.93 12.33
C GLN A 261 16.81 1.15 11.52
N GLN A 262 18.05 1.11 12.01
CA GLN A 262 19.07 0.23 11.45
C GLN A 262 18.74 -1.23 11.77
N LYS A 263 18.57 -2.05 10.74
CA LYS A 263 18.35 -3.50 10.84
C LYS A 263 19.64 -4.28 10.98
N ALA A 264 20.69 -3.85 10.28
CA ALA A 264 21.97 -4.56 10.23
C ALA A 264 23.14 -3.63 9.92
N LYS A 265 24.33 -4.05 10.32
CA LYS A 265 25.61 -3.47 9.90
C LYS A 265 26.50 -4.59 9.38
N LEU A 266 26.79 -4.56 8.08
CA LEU A 266 27.62 -5.54 7.39
C LEU A 266 29.06 -5.00 7.35
N ASN A 267 29.93 -5.63 8.15
CA ASN A 267 31.35 -5.32 8.20
C ASN A 267 32.11 -6.29 7.28
N GLY A 268 33.17 -5.80 6.63
CA GLY A 268 34.08 -6.64 5.86
C GLY A 268 34.90 -5.88 4.83
N HIS A 269 34.37 -4.79 4.27
CA HIS A 269 35.19 -3.91 3.46
C HIS A 269 36.25 -3.21 4.32
N PHE A 270 37.49 -3.15 3.83
CA PHE A 270 38.61 -2.53 4.54
C PHE A 270 38.88 -1.09 4.09
N ASN A 271 38.23 -0.66 3.02
CA ASN A 271 38.26 0.71 2.52
C ASN A 271 36.85 1.14 2.07
N GLY A 272 36.66 2.41 1.71
CA GLY A 272 35.35 2.96 1.38
C GLY A 272 34.54 2.09 0.41
N VAL A 273 33.31 1.74 0.81
CA VAL A 273 32.34 1.09 -0.08
C VAL A 273 31.92 2.12 -1.11
N LEU A 274 31.92 1.77 -2.40
CA LEU A 274 31.59 2.69 -3.50
C LEU A 274 30.27 2.37 -4.18
N SER A 275 29.85 1.10 -4.12
CA SER A 275 28.61 0.65 -4.73
C SER A 275 27.95 -0.41 -3.87
N VAL A 276 26.61 -0.36 -3.83
CA VAL A 276 25.74 -1.35 -3.23
C VAL A 276 24.55 -1.57 -4.17
N CYS A 277 24.16 -2.82 -4.38
CA CYS A 277 23.02 -3.18 -5.23
C CYS A 277 22.35 -4.45 -4.71
N PHE A 278 21.01 -4.44 -4.63
CA PHE A 278 20.25 -5.65 -4.34
C PHE A 278 20.05 -6.49 -5.61
N SER A 279 20.04 -7.81 -5.45
CA SER A 279 19.48 -8.72 -6.45
C SER A 279 17.99 -8.45 -6.64
N SER A 280 17.45 -8.83 -7.80
CA SER A 280 16.03 -8.60 -8.15
C SER A 280 15.04 -9.33 -7.24
N ASP A 281 15.46 -10.42 -6.60
CA ASP A 281 14.71 -11.17 -5.59
C ASP A 281 14.92 -10.63 -4.15
N GLY A 282 15.83 -9.65 -3.97
CA GLY A 282 16.16 -9.02 -2.69
C GLY A 282 16.92 -9.90 -1.70
N THR A 283 17.33 -11.11 -2.09
CA THR A 283 17.98 -12.07 -1.18
C THR A 283 19.47 -11.82 -1.03
N THR A 284 20.10 -11.25 -2.06
CA THR A 284 21.53 -10.99 -2.12
C THR A 284 21.79 -9.49 -2.25
N LEU A 285 22.79 -8.99 -1.55
CA LEU A 285 23.35 -7.67 -1.78
C LEU A 285 24.75 -7.83 -2.35
N ALA A 286 25.06 -7.13 -3.45
CA ALA A 286 26.41 -6.99 -3.96
C ALA A 286 26.99 -5.65 -3.53
N SER A 287 28.27 -5.63 -3.17
CA SER A 287 29.00 -4.40 -2.90
C SER A 287 30.40 -4.42 -3.50
N GLY A 288 30.87 -3.23 -3.91
CA GLY A 288 32.23 -3.01 -4.37
C GLY A 288 32.84 -1.81 -3.65
N GLY A 289 34.13 -1.87 -3.35
CA GLY A 289 34.83 -0.82 -2.60
C GLY A 289 36.26 -0.57 -3.08
N HIS A 290 36.91 0.43 -2.46
CA HIS A 290 38.30 0.79 -2.71
C HIS A 290 39.33 -0.25 -2.25
N ASP A 291 38.89 -1.33 -1.60
CA ASP A 291 39.73 -2.48 -1.25
C ASP A 291 39.90 -3.47 -2.41
N ASN A 292 39.52 -3.06 -3.63
CA ASN A 292 39.58 -3.87 -4.86
C ASN A 292 38.81 -5.19 -4.77
N SER A 293 37.81 -5.27 -3.88
CA SER A 293 36.99 -6.47 -3.69
C SER A 293 35.53 -6.24 -4.10
N ILE A 294 34.91 -7.33 -4.55
CA ILE A 294 33.45 -7.45 -4.65
C ILE A 294 32.99 -8.44 -3.59
N ARG A 295 32.00 -8.06 -2.79
CA ARG A 295 31.42 -8.89 -1.74
C ARG A 295 29.96 -9.16 -2.02
N LEU A 296 29.53 -10.40 -1.77
CA LEU A 296 28.14 -10.83 -1.81
C LEU A 296 27.66 -11.13 -0.39
N TRP A 297 26.52 -10.57 -0.03
CA TRP A 297 25.92 -10.67 1.29
C TRP A 297 24.57 -11.36 1.22
N ASP A 298 24.32 -12.30 2.12
CA ASP A 298 22.97 -12.80 2.37
C ASP A 298 22.21 -11.75 3.18
N VAL A 299 21.10 -11.25 2.63
CA VAL A 299 20.29 -10.23 3.31
C VAL A 299 19.52 -10.82 4.50
N LYS A 300 19.14 -12.11 4.44
CA LYS A 300 18.39 -12.78 5.52
C LYS A 300 19.30 -13.12 6.69
N THR A 301 20.46 -13.70 6.44
CA THR A 301 21.40 -14.06 7.51
C THR A 301 22.32 -12.91 7.90
N GLN A 302 22.31 -11.80 7.14
CA GLN A 302 23.15 -10.61 7.35
C GLN A 302 24.65 -10.92 7.37
N ASN A 303 25.06 -11.96 6.64
CA ASN A 303 26.45 -12.44 6.62
C ASN A 303 27.04 -12.37 5.22
N ASN A 304 28.35 -12.24 5.14
CA ASN A 304 29.08 -12.38 3.89
C ASN A 304 29.00 -13.85 3.42
N GLN A 305 28.52 -14.07 2.20
CA GLN A 305 28.46 -15.42 1.61
C GLN A 305 29.70 -15.72 0.77
N LYS A 306 30.23 -14.71 0.07
CA LYS A 306 31.33 -14.88 -0.87
C LYS A 306 32.07 -13.57 -1.08
N GLN A 307 33.39 -13.67 -1.09
CA GLN A 307 34.29 -12.58 -1.44
C GLN A 307 35.02 -12.93 -2.74
N ILE A 308 35.06 -11.97 -3.66
CA ILE A 308 35.83 -12.04 -4.90
C ILE A 308 36.89 -10.94 -4.81
N GLU A 309 38.15 -11.34 -4.70
CA GLU A 309 39.31 -10.44 -4.70
C GLU A 309 40.08 -10.62 -6.01
N TYR A 310 40.61 -9.52 -6.55
CA TYR A 310 41.61 -9.58 -7.61
C TYR A 310 42.98 -9.75 -6.96
N LEU A 311 43.60 -10.93 -7.11
CA LEU A 311 45.02 -11.07 -6.80
C LEU A 311 45.79 -10.26 -7.84
N VAL A 312 46.25 -9.07 -7.47
CA VAL A 312 47.31 -8.41 -8.21
C VAL A 312 48.52 -9.31 -8.07
N TYR A 313 48.95 -9.97 -9.16
CA TYR A 313 50.28 -10.56 -9.20
C TYR A 313 51.26 -9.43 -8.90
N GLU A 314 51.88 -9.46 -7.72
CA GLU A 314 53.10 -8.71 -7.48
C GLU A 314 54.09 -9.11 -8.58
N ASN A 315 54.45 -8.17 -9.45
CA ASN A 315 55.64 -8.30 -10.27
C ASN A 315 56.84 -8.37 -9.31
N GLN A 316 57.19 -9.57 -8.88
CA GLN A 316 58.50 -9.83 -8.29
C GLN A 316 59.55 -9.59 -9.37
N ALA A 317 60.38 -8.59 -9.11
CA ALA A 317 61.75 -8.40 -9.58
C ALA A 317 62.18 -9.10 -10.89
N LEU A 318 62.50 -8.28 -11.90
CA LEU A 318 63.71 -8.53 -12.68
C LEU A 318 64.69 -7.40 -12.36
N ASP A 319 65.45 -7.60 -11.29
CA ASP A 319 66.81 -7.07 -11.20
C ASP A 319 67.59 -7.65 -12.40
N ARG A 320 67.99 -6.78 -13.34
CA ARG A 320 69.24 -6.87 -14.11
C ARG A 320 69.70 -5.48 -14.53
#